data_AF-A0A848H731-F1
#
_entry.id   AF-A0A848H731-F1
#
_cell.length_a   1.000
_cell.length_b   1.000
_cell.length_c   1.000
_cell.angle_alpha   90.00
_cell.angle_beta   90.00
_cell.angle_gamma   90.00
#
_symmetry.space_group_name_H-M   'P 1'
#
loop_
_entity.id
_entity.type
_entity.pdbx_description
1 polymer ?
#
loop_
_entity_poly.entity_id
_entity_poly.type
_entity_poly.pdbx_seq_one_letter_code
_entity_poly.pdbx_strand_id
1 'polypeptide(L)'
;MNTSRLAIFSSLALLATVPAAAQGPHGDYRNLTAGGPLRPGVYGRIEVRGPVPPPVIYAQPVLAGRAFIPANAKTVFLYVPPGQVRKWKDNCARWSACGEAVLFVRVDDSPSRWGNWRQWRDEVAVHGMANRQ
;
A
#
# COMPACT_ATOMS: atom_id res chain seq x y z
N MET A 1 41.03 26.23 -59.62
CA MET A 1 40.43 24.92 -59.99
C MET A 1 41.16 23.87 -59.15
N ASN A 2 40.61 23.09 -58.23
CA ASN A 2 39.24 22.86 -57.75
C ASN A 2 39.34 22.48 -56.27
N THR A 3 38.40 22.98 -55.47
CA THR A 3 38.26 22.73 -54.04
C THR A 3 37.55 21.40 -53.80
N SER A 4 38.18 20.50 -53.05
CA SER A 4 37.57 19.23 -52.63
C SER A 4 36.59 19.47 -51.47
N ARG A 5 35.32 19.19 -51.73
CA ARG A 5 34.22 19.31 -50.78
C ARG A 5 34.29 18.16 -49.77
N LEU A 6 34.46 18.49 -48.49
CA LEU A 6 34.33 17.55 -47.39
C LEU A 6 32.88 17.05 -47.31
N ALA A 7 32.72 15.73 -47.43
CA ALA A 7 31.44 15.05 -47.31
C ALA A 7 30.94 15.10 -45.86
N ILE A 8 29.75 15.65 -45.68
CA ILE A 8 29.04 15.71 -44.39
C ILE A 8 28.37 14.35 -44.20
N PHE A 9 28.84 13.56 -43.23
CA PHE A 9 28.16 12.34 -42.80
C PHE A 9 26.96 12.72 -41.91
N SER A 10 25.76 12.74 -42.50
CA SER A 10 24.50 12.95 -41.79
C SER A 10 24.29 11.85 -40.73
N SER A 11 24.36 12.23 -39.46
CA SER A 11 24.03 11.37 -38.33
C SER A 11 22.51 11.22 -38.26
N LEU A 12 22.00 10.03 -38.60
CA LEU A 12 20.59 9.67 -38.45
C LEU A 12 20.30 9.42 -36.95
N ALA A 13 19.76 10.42 -36.26
CA ALA A 13 19.30 10.26 -34.89
C ALA A 13 17.99 9.45 -34.88
N LEU A 14 18.05 8.18 -34.49
CA LEU A 14 16.86 7.36 -34.22
C LEU A 14 16.15 7.94 -32.98
N LEU A 15 15.02 8.60 -33.17
CA LEU A 15 14.10 8.93 -32.08
C LEU A 15 13.36 7.66 -31.64
N ALA A 16 13.84 7.02 -30.58
CA ALA A 16 13.09 5.98 -29.89
C ALA A 16 11.91 6.63 -29.16
N THR A 17 10.69 6.44 -29.68
CA THR A 17 9.46 6.82 -28.99
C THR A 17 9.23 5.86 -27.83
N VAL A 18 9.52 6.32 -26.61
CA VAL A 18 9.20 5.56 -25.39
C VAL A 18 7.68 5.65 -25.19
N PRO A 19 6.94 4.53 -25.14
CA PRO A 19 5.52 4.59 -24.83
C PRO A 19 5.37 5.06 -23.38
N ALA A 20 4.65 6.17 -23.18
CA ALA A 20 4.26 6.58 -21.85
C ALA A 20 3.25 5.58 -21.30
N ALA A 21 3.66 4.73 -20.36
CA ALA A 21 2.73 3.92 -19.60
C ALA A 21 1.82 4.86 -18.82
N ALA A 22 0.54 4.93 -19.21
CA ALA A 22 -0.47 5.65 -18.45
C ALA A 22 -0.62 4.95 -17.10
N GLN A 23 -0.10 5.59 -16.05
CA GLN A 23 -0.35 5.23 -14.67
C GLN A 23 -1.85 5.38 -14.44
N GLY A 24 -2.56 4.26 -14.26
CA GLY A 24 -3.98 4.27 -13.96
C GLY A 24 -4.27 4.99 -12.63
N PRO A 25 -5.53 5.13 -12.21
CA PRO A 25 -5.84 5.69 -10.90
C PRO A 25 -5.14 4.88 -9.80
N HIS A 26 -4.13 5.47 -9.17
CA HIS A 26 -3.43 4.88 -8.03
C HIS A 26 -4.02 5.45 -6.74
N GLY A 27 -4.13 4.60 -5.73
CA GLY A 27 -4.57 5.03 -4.41
C GLY A 27 -3.53 5.90 -3.73
N ASP A 28 -3.97 7.03 -3.16
CA ASP A 28 -3.17 7.83 -2.23
C ASP A 28 -3.59 7.51 -0.79
N TYR A 29 -2.75 6.72 -0.12
CA TYR A 29 -2.97 6.25 1.24
C TYR A 29 -1.76 6.56 2.13
N ARG A 30 -2.01 7.07 3.34
CA ARG A 30 -0.95 7.38 4.30
C ARG A 30 -1.23 6.77 5.66
N ASN A 31 -0.19 6.20 6.29
CA ASN A 31 -0.27 5.82 7.68
C ASN A 31 -0.12 7.07 8.55
N LEU A 32 -1.15 7.43 9.31
CA LEU A 32 -1.17 8.62 10.17
C LEU A 32 -0.21 8.51 11.36
N THR A 33 0.05 7.29 11.85
CA THR A 33 0.97 7.05 12.96
C THR A 33 2.43 7.16 12.51
N ALA A 34 2.76 6.70 11.31
CA ALA A 34 4.12 6.70 10.78
C ALA A 34 4.46 7.88 9.85
N GLY A 35 3.45 8.64 9.41
CA GLY A 35 3.63 9.83 8.58
C GLY A 35 4.01 9.57 7.11
N GLY A 36 3.94 8.33 6.64
CA GLY A 36 4.45 7.92 5.31
C GLY A 36 3.52 7.00 4.53
N PRO A 37 4.00 6.42 3.41
CA PRO A 37 3.25 5.41 2.66
C PRO A 37 2.97 4.17 3.52
N LEU A 38 1.97 3.37 3.12
CA LEU A 38 1.68 2.09 3.74
C LEU A 38 2.90 1.16 3.65
N ARG A 39 3.28 0.56 4.77
CA ARG A 39 4.39 -0.40 4.86
C ARG A 39 3.98 -1.63 5.67
N PRO A 40 4.36 -2.84 5.25
CA PRO A 40 4.22 -4.05 6.05
C PRO A 40 4.72 -3.89 7.48
N GLY A 41 3.93 -4.34 8.45
CA GLY A 41 4.30 -4.32 9.87
C GLY A 41 4.19 -2.95 10.55
N VAL A 42 3.94 -1.87 9.79
CA VAL A 42 3.70 -0.53 10.33
C VAL A 42 2.20 -0.31 10.44
N TYR A 43 1.64 -0.73 11.56
CA TYR A 43 0.21 -0.65 11.85
C TYR A 43 -0.23 0.78 12.19
N GLY A 44 -1.51 1.09 12.01
CA GLY A 44 -1.97 2.46 12.19
C GLY A 44 -3.34 2.74 11.58
N ARG A 45 -3.79 3.97 11.81
CA ARG A 45 -4.91 4.55 11.06
C ARG A 45 -4.44 4.98 9.69
N ILE A 46 -5.24 4.67 8.69
CA ILE A 46 -4.94 4.99 7.30
C ILE A 46 -5.81 6.17 6.87
N GLU A 47 -5.16 7.19 6.36
CA GLU A 47 -5.80 8.29 5.67
C GLU A 47 -5.88 7.97 4.18
N VAL A 48 -7.05 8.15 3.60
CA VAL A 48 -7.31 7.96 2.17
C VAL A 48 -7.54 9.34 1.57
N ARG A 49 -6.66 9.76 0.65
CA ARG A 49 -6.68 11.09 0.03
C ARG A 49 -7.18 11.07 -1.43
N GLY A 50 -7.24 9.89 -2.04
CA GLY A 50 -7.67 9.70 -3.43
C GLY A 50 -9.08 9.10 -3.58
N PRO A 51 -9.59 9.05 -4.82
CA PRO A 51 -10.91 8.48 -5.12
C PRO A 51 -10.92 6.94 -5.09
N VAL A 52 -9.75 6.31 -5.21
CA VAL A 52 -9.60 4.85 -5.15
C VAL A 52 -9.53 4.44 -3.69
N PRO A 53 -10.41 3.53 -3.21
CA PRO A 53 -10.35 3.03 -1.84
C PRO A 53 -9.22 1.99 -1.67
N PRO A 54 -8.59 1.92 -0.49
CA PRO A 54 -7.55 0.94 -0.23
C PRO A 54 -8.11 -0.48 -0.31
N PRO A 55 -7.28 -1.47 -0.67
CA PRO A 55 -7.68 -2.86 -0.59
C PRO A 55 -8.00 -3.21 0.87
N VAL A 56 -9.11 -3.89 1.09
CA VAL A 56 -9.58 -4.25 2.43
C VAL A 56 -9.62 -5.77 2.63
N ILE A 57 -9.61 -6.21 3.88
CA ILE A 57 -9.79 -7.63 4.25
C ILE A 57 -11.24 -8.04 4.01
N TYR A 58 -12.18 -7.21 4.44
CA TYR A 58 -13.62 -7.39 4.26
C TYR A 58 -14.22 -6.11 3.70
N ALA A 59 -15.13 -6.25 2.73
CA ALA A 59 -15.84 -5.11 2.14
C ALA A 59 -16.91 -4.53 3.10
N GLN A 60 -17.39 -5.34 4.04
CA GLN A 60 -18.34 -4.91 5.07
C GLN A 60 -17.57 -4.37 6.28
N PRO A 61 -17.93 -3.19 6.82
CA PRO A 61 -17.30 -2.66 8.02
C PRO A 61 -17.53 -3.58 9.22
N VAL A 62 -16.48 -3.78 10.01
CA VAL A 62 -16.50 -4.62 11.19
C VAL A 62 -16.71 -3.77 12.43
N LEU A 63 -17.58 -4.24 13.32
CA LEU A 63 -17.90 -3.61 14.60
C LEU A 63 -17.34 -4.43 15.75
N ALA A 64 -16.85 -3.77 16.79
CA ALA A 64 -16.34 -4.46 17.98
C ALA A 64 -17.46 -5.11 18.80
N GLY A 65 -18.66 -4.52 18.78
CA GLY A 65 -19.81 -5.02 19.51
C GLY A 65 -21.12 -4.73 18.80
N ARG A 66 -22.23 -4.92 19.51
CA ARG A 66 -23.57 -4.46 19.09
C ARG A 66 -23.67 -2.95 19.30
N ALA A 67 -22.79 -2.19 18.65
CA ALA A 67 -22.93 -0.75 18.59
C ALA A 67 -24.04 -0.43 17.58
N PHE A 68 -25.01 0.39 17.98
CA PHE A 68 -25.91 1.01 17.03
C PHE A 68 -25.09 2.06 16.26
N ILE A 69 -24.78 1.74 15.01
CA ILE A 69 -24.08 2.65 14.11
C ILE A 69 -25.16 3.50 13.45
N PRO A 70 -25.26 4.80 13.75
CA PRO A 70 -26.18 5.65 13.02
C PRO A 70 -25.78 5.63 11.53
N ALA A 71 -26.75 5.74 10.61
CA ALA A 71 -26.50 5.55 9.17
C ALA A 71 -25.41 6.48 8.59
N ASN A 72 -25.10 7.57 9.29
CA ASN A 72 -24.07 8.55 8.96
C ASN A 72 -22.73 8.34 9.69
N ALA A 73 -22.54 7.22 10.39
CA ALA A 73 -21.28 6.98 11.08
C ALA A 73 -20.12 6.87 10.10
N LYS A 74 -19.00 7.50 10.46
CA LYS A 74 -17.84 7.58 9.59
C LYS A 74 -17.06 6.27 9.67
N THR A 75 -16.93 5.59 8.53
CA THR A 75 -16.06 4.42 8.44
C THR A 75 -14.59 4.82 8.57
N VAL A 76 -13.86 3.97 9.28
CA VAL A 76 -12.48 4.19 9.72
C VAL A 76 -11.59 3.13 9.09
N PHE A 77 -10.56 3.54 8.35
CA PHE A 77 -9.60 2.62 7.74
C PHE A 77 -8.44 2.35 8.70
N LEU A 78 -8.24 1.08 9.07
CA LEU A 78 -7.16 0.68 9.98
C LEU A 78 -6.35 -0.45 9.36
N TYR A 79 -5.02 -0.36 9.46
CA TYR A 79 -4.13 -1.50 9.23
C TYR A 79 -3.70 -2.05 10.59
N VAL A 80 -4.13 -3.28 10.89
CA VAL A 80 -4.09 -3.87 12.24
C VAL A 80 -3.42 -5.24 12.18
N PRO A 81 -2.68 -5.66 13.25
CA PRO A 81 -2.12 -7.01 13.31
C PRO A 81 -3.21 -8.08 13.12
N PRO A 82 -2.98 -9.12 12.31
CA PRO A 82 -4.00 -10.12 11.95
C PRO A 82 -4.67 -10.82 13.14
N GLY A 83 -3.91 -11.07 14.21
CA GLY A 83 -4.44 -11.67 15.43
C GLY A 83 -5.48 -10.77 16.13
N GLN A 84 -5.31 -9.46 16.06
CA GLN A 84 -6.24 -8.49 16.63
C GLN A 84 -7.48 -8.31 15.76
N VAL A 85 -7.34 -8.35 14.42
CA VAL A 85 -8.49 -8.34 13.49
C VAL A 85 -9.46 -9.48 13.82
N ARG A 86 -8.94 -10.69 14.06
CA ARG A 86 -9.75 -11.87 14.41
C ARG A 86 -10.44 -11.76 15.77
N LYS A 87 -9.87 -11.00 16.70
CA LYS A 87 -10.38 -10.76 18.05
C LYS A 87 -10.72 -9.28 18.23
N TRP A 88 -11.42 -8.70 17.24
CA TRP A 88 -11.59 -7.25 17.17
C TRP A 88 -12.28 -6.68 18.41
N LYS A 89 -13.31 -7.37 18.91
CA LYS A 89 -14.02 -7.02 20.14
C LYS A 89 -13.09 -6.77 21.33
N ASP A 90 -12.04 -7.59 21.47
CA ASP A 90 -11.10 -7.51 22.59
C ASP A 90 -9.98 -6.48 22.37
N ASN A 91 -9.76 -6.05 21.11
CA ASN A 91 -8.62 -5.23 20.73
C ASN A 91 -9.00 -3.80 20.31
N CYS A 92 -10.28 -3.50 20.10
CA CYS A 92 -10.74 -2.22 19.58
C CYS A 92 -10.27 -1.00 20.40
N ALA A 93 -10.10 -1.17 21.72
CA ALA A 93 -9.71 -0.10 22.62
C ALA A 93 -8.32 0.45 22.31
N ARG A 94 -7.41 -0.42 21.85
CA ARG A 94 -6.04 -0.05 21.46
C ARG A 94 -5.98 0.90 20.26
N TRP A 95 -7.06 0.93 19.48
CA TRP A 95 -7.19 1.70 18.25
C TRP A 95 -8.19 2.85 18.40
N SER A 96 -8.74 3.05 19.61
CA SER A 96 -9.82 4.01 19.88
C SER A 96 -10.98 3.86 18.89
N ALA A 97 -11.39 2.61 18.61
CA ALA A 97 -12.33 2.29 17.54
C ALA A 97 -13.43 1.30 17.97
N CYS A 98 -13.74 1.21 19.26
CA CYS A 98 -14.79 0.31 19.76
C CYS A 98 -16.21 0.68 19.31
N GLY A 99 -16.47 1.98 19.12
CA GLY A 99 -17.76 2.50 18.64
C GLY A 99 -17.79 2.80 17.14
N GLU A 100 -16.74 2.43 16.40
CA GLU A 100 -16.55 2.84 15.00
C GLU A 100 -16.79 1.68 14.03
N ALA A 101 -17.26 2.01 12.83
CA ALA A 101 -17.29 1.10 11.70
C ALA A 101 -15.88 0.99 11.11
N VAL A 102 -15.23 -0.17 11.21
CA VAL A 102 -13.84 -0.33 10.77
C VAL A 102 -13.73 -1.14 9.49
N LEU A 103 -13.02 -0.58 8.51
CA LEU A 103 -12.52 -1.33 7.36
C LEU A 103 -11.04 -1.62 7.56
N PHE A 104 -10.70 -2.91 7.60
CA PHE A 104 -9.31 -3.34 7.76
C PHE A 104 -8.59 -3.28 6.43
N VAL A 105 -7.60 -2.40 6.32
CA VAL A 105 -6.77 -2.26 5.13
C VAL A 105 -5.81 -3.44 5.02
N ARG A 106 -5.71 -4.01 3.83
CA ARG A 106 -4.68 -4.97 3.46
C ARG A 106 -3.48 -4.19 2.95
N VAL A 107 -2.30 -4.50 3.47
CA VAL A 107 -1.03 -4.01 2.92
C VAL A 107 -0.34 -5.23 2.35
N ASP A 108 -0.07 -5.19 1.05
CA ASP A 108 0.66 -6.26 0.35
C ASP A 108 2.02 -6.44 1.02
N ASP A 109 2.51 -7.68 1.06
CA ASP A 109 3.73 -8.11 1.78
C ASP A 109 3.67 -8.05 3.33
N SER A 110 2.49 -7.79 3.92
CA SER A 110 2.30 -7.93 5.37
C SER A 110 2.56 -9.37 5.85
N PRO A 111 3.42 -9.59 6.87
CA PRO A 111 3.59 -10.91 7.48
C PRO A 111 2.31 -11.30 8.21
N SER A 112 1.47 -12.08 7.53
CA SER A 112 0.19 -12.53 8.05
C SER A 112 -0.26 -13.79 7.34
N ARG A 113 -1.17 -14.54 7.98
CA ARG A 113 -1.90 -15.66 7.36
C ARG A 113 -2.73 -15.23 6.12
N TRP A 114 -2.83 -13.93 5.84
CA TRP A 114 -3.61 -13.32 4.76
C TRP A 114 -2.73 -12.66 3.67
N GLY A 115 -1.40 -12.83 3.72
CA GLY A 115 -0.40 -12.33 2.74
C GLY A 115 0.56 -13.44 2.28
N ASN A 116 1.60 -13.11 1.51
CA ASN A 116 2.46 -14.10 0.83
C ASN A 116 3.52 -14.83 1.71
N TRP A 117 3.40 -14.83 3.04
CA TRP A 117 4.44 -15.12 4.07
C TRP A 117 5.69 -15.95 3.69
N ARG A 118 5.57 -17.01 2.88
CA ARG A 118 6.72 -17.76 2.32
C ARG A 118 7.70 -16.87 1.55
N GLN A 119 7.19 -16.09 0.60
CA GLN A 119 8.04 -15.29 -0.27
C GLN A 119 8.76 -14.16 0.49
N TRP A 120 8.09 -13.48 1.42
CA TRP A 120 8.77 -12.52 2.31
C TRP A 120 9.85 -13.17 3.19
N ARG A 121 9.58 -14.36 3.75
CA ARG A 121 10.58 -15.07 4.57
C ARG A 121 11.81 -15.46 3.74
N ASP A 122 11.60 -15.88 2.50
CA ASP A 122 12.67 -16.21 1.57
C ASP A 122 13.44 -14.94 1.15
N GLU A 123 12.75 -13.82 0.89
CA GLU A 123 13.37 -12.53 0.57
C GLU A 123 14.18 -11.95 1.74
N VAL A 124 13.67 -12.01 2.97
CA VAL A 124 14.41 -11.60 4.18
C VAL A 124 15.56 -12.56 4.48
N ALA A 125 15.40 -13.86 4.24
CA ALA A 125 16.52 -14.80 4.34
C ALA A 125 17.64 -14.44 3.35
N VAL A 126 17.29 -14.11 2.10
CA VAL A 126 18.24 -13.72 1.06
C VAL A 126 18.89 -12.36 1.37
N HIS A 127 18.12 -11.32 1.65
CA HIS A 127 18.64 -9.96 1.88
C HIS A 127 19.24 -9.77 3.28
N GLY A 128 18.76 -10.50 4.29
CA GLY A 128 19.35 -10.54 5.63
C GLY A 128 20.69 -11.28 5.70
N MET A 129 21.03 -12.06 4.67
CA MET A 129 22.39 -12.58 4.45
C MET A 129 23.28 -11.56 3.73
N ALA A 130 22.72 -10.77 2.81
CA ALA A 130 23.46 -9.76 2.05
C ALA A 130 23.95 -8.56 2.91
N ASN A 131 23.20 -8.17 3.93
CA ASN A 131 23.58 -7.08 4.86
C ASN A 131 24.48 -7.54 6.03
N ARG A 132 25.06 -8.74 5.95
CA ARG A 132 25.93 -9.31 6.99
C ARG A 132 27.40 -9.44 6.53
N GLN A 133 27.80 -8.60 5.58
CA GLN A 133 29.18 -8.42 5.11
C GLN A 133 29.69 -7.03 5.47
#